data_AF-A0A2D4FAF1-F1
#
_entry.id   AF-A0A2D4FAF1-F1
#
_cell.length_a   1.000
_cell.length_b   1.000
_cell.length_c   1.000
_cell.angle_alpha   90.00
_cell.angle_beta   90.00
_cell.angle_gamma   90.00
#
_symmetry.space_group_name_H-M   'P 1'
#
loop_
_entity.id
_entity.type
_entity.pdbx_description
1 polymer ?
#
loop_
_entity_poly.entity_id
_entity_poly.type
_entity_poly.pdbx_seq_one_letter_code
_entity_poly.pdbx_strand_id
1 'polypeptide(L)'
;ATQSLSLPHGKGVYPVGCTDVMVGQTVKGLFFRLFYPCVPQSEAKEPCWIPRYEYYSGLADYMNLNRKWFAPLLSVTFGSCKIPVSWDAPFRPSSHKYPLIVFSHGLGAFRTAYSAICIEMASRGFLVMALEHRDRSASATYFCKLDPEAPDLHEDQMQEEWLTYRRVPRDQKEFPFRNPQLHQRANECKRGYRLIQSINSGKVVANLLHTDFDLSSLKDNVDLTKAVVMGHSFGGATAVLALVKEAQFKCAVALDAWMFPLENSAYPKVTKPVLFINTESFQTAESVAKMKKINATSSESKIITIL
;
A
#
# COMPACT_ATOMS: atom_id res chain seq x y z
N ALA A 1 23.07 -9.61 23.06
CA ALA A 1 21.83 -8.88 22.77
C ALA A 1 21.00 -9.71 21.81
N THR A 2 19.89 -10.25 22.26
CA THR A 2 18.88 -10.89 21.38
C THR A 2 18.37 -9.79 20.45
N GLN A 3 18.82 -9.79 19.18
CA GLN A 3 18.18 -8.97 18.16
C GLN A 3 16.75 -9.47 18.02
N SER A 4 15.79 -8.77 18.63
CA SER A 4 14.39 -8.99 18.32
C SER A 4 14.20 -8.68 16.84
N LEU A 5 13.49 -9.55 16.12
CA LEU A 5 13.02 -9.35 14.73
C LEU A 5 11.96 -8.23 14.64
N SER A 6 12.04 -7.22 15.51
CA SER A 6 11.12 -6.10 15.58
C SER A 6 11.49 -5.04 14.54
N LEU A 7 10.49 -4.57 13.80
CA LEU A 7 10.65 -3.42 12.93
C LEU A 7 10.95 -2.15 13.75
N PRO A 8 11.67 -1.16 13.19
CA PRO A 8 12.02 0.05 13.92
C PRO A 8 10.78 0.90 14.22
N HIS A 9 10.80 1.59 15.37
CA HIS A 9 9.86 2.67 15.64
C HIS A 9 10.08 3.84 14.68
N GLY A 10 9.03 4.61 14.45
CA GLY A 10 9.14 5.90 13.77
C GLY A 10 9.95 6.89 14.61
N LYS A 11 10.78 7.70 13.96
CA LYS A 11 11.68 8.68 14.59
C LYS A 11 11.06 10.07 14.72
N GLY A 12 9.82 10.26 14.24
CA GLY A 12 9.10 11.51 14.35
C GLY A 12 8.47 11.72 15.74
N VAL A 13 7.78 12.85 15.89
CA VAL A 13 7.21 13.30 17.17
C VAL A 13 5.84 12.71 17.50
N TYR A 14 5.17 12.09 16.51
CA TYR A 14 3.84 11.54 16.69
C TYR A 14 3.92 10.04 17.02
N PRO A 15 3.24 9.58 18.09
CA PRO A 15 2.88 8.18 18.25
C PRO A 15 2.06 7.72 17.03
N VAL A 16 2.25 6.47 16.62
CA VAL A 16 1.64 5.94 15.40
C VAL A 16 0.62 4.88 15.76
N GLY A 17 -0.62 5.09 15.31
CA GLY A 17 -1.66 4.09 15.28
C GLY A 17 -1.74 3.41 13.92
N CYS A 18 -2.38 2.24 13.86
CA CYS A 18 -2.74 1.63 12.59
C CYS A 18 -4.03 0.82 12.68
N THR A 19 -4.72 0.71 11.55
CA THR A 19 -5.92 -0.13 11.38
C THR A 19 -5.96 -0.71 9.97
N ASP A 20 -6.69 -1.81 9.76
CA ASP A 20 -6.98 -2.35 8.42
C ASP A 20 -8.41 -1.96 8.01
N VAL A 21 -8.56 -1.54 6.75
CA VAL A 21 -9.84 -1.05 6.24
C VAL A 21 -10.16 -1.71 4.91
N MET A 22 -11.33 -2.33 4.82
CA MET A 22 -11.88 -2.88 3.57
C MET A 22 -13.20 -2.21 3.24
N VAL A 23 -13.32 -1.71 2.01
CA VAL A 23 -14.52 -1.01 1.52
C VAL A 23 -14.98 -1.61 0.19
N GLY A 24 -16.24 -2.04 0.15
CA GLY A 24 -16.89 -2.63 -1.01
C GLY A 24 -16.76 -4.15 -1.08
N GLN A 25 -17.88 -4.82 -1.33
CA GLN A 25 -18.08 -6.27 -1.20
C GLN A 25 -17.68 -7.06 -2.46
N THR A 26 -16.72 -6.55 -3.24
CA THR A 26 -16.30 -7.19 -4.50
C THR A 26 -14.79 -7.12 -4.64
N VAL A 27 -14.22 -7.87 -5.59
CA VAL A 27 -12.80 -7.74 -5.98
C VAL A 27 -12.42 -6.32 -6.39
N LYS A 28 -13.39 -5.51 -6.83
CA LYS A 28 -13.18 -4.10 -7.15
C LYS A 28 -13.12 -3.23 -5.89
N GLY A 29 -13.48 -3.70 -4.70
CA GLY A 29 -13.36 -2.94 -3.45
C GLY A 29 -11.93 -2.48 -3.16
N LEU A 30 -11.75 -1.62 -2.16
CA LEU A 30 -10.44 -1.20 -1.67
C LEU A 30 -10.10 -1.95 -0.38
N PHE A 31 -8.81 -2.21 -0.18
CA PHE A 31 -8.28 -2.78 1.05
C PHE A 31 -6.91 -2.19 1.28
N PHE A 32 -6.69 -1.73 2.50
CA PHE A 32 -5.48 -1.02 2.85
C PHE A 32 -5.23 -1.12 4.35
N ARG A 33 -3.97 -0.92 4.72
CA ARG A 33 -3.58 -0.60 6.08
C ARG A 33 -3.40 0.91 6.18
N LEU A 34 -4.06 1.52 7.15
CA LEU A 34 -3.91 2.93 7.45
C LEU A 34 -2.92 3.09 8.59
N PHE A 35 -1.92 3.96 8.44
CA PHE A 35 -1.03 4.41 9.50
C PHE A 35 -1.24 5.89 9.72
N TYR A 36 -1.35 6.31 10.98
CA TYR A 36 -1.76 7.66 11.32
C TYR A 36 -1.21 8.11 12.68
N PRO A 37 -1.03 9.42 12.90
CA PRO A 37 -0.81 9.98 14.22
C PRO A 37 -1.96 9.62 15.17
N CYS A 38 -1.66 8.99 16.31
CA CYS A 38 -2.67 8.57 17.28
C CYS A 38 -2.48 9.23 18.64
N VAL A 39 -3.53 9.15 19.46
CA VAL A 39 -3.43 9.47 20.89
C VAL A 39 -2.65 8.32 21.55
N PRO A 40 -1.61 8.60 22.37
CA PRO A 40 -0.90 7.56 23.09
C PRO A 40 -1.87 6.76 23.98
N GLN A 41 -1.70 5.44 24.00
CA GLN A 41 -2.44 4.55 24.90
C GLN A 41 -1.45 3.72 25.72
N SER A 42 -1.72 3.58 27.02
CA SER A 42 -0.85 2.87 27.96
C SER A 42 -0.79 1.36 27.69
N GLU A 43 -1.84 0.77 27.12
CA GLU A 43 -1.98 -0.68 26.87
C GLU A 43 -2.42 -0.96 25.43
N ALA A 44 -1.85 -0.25 24.46
CA ALA A 44 -2.18 -0.51 23.05
C ALA A 44 -1.73 -1.91 22.62
N LYS A 45 -2.63 -2.64 21.94
CA LYS A 45 -2.26 -3.87 21.25
C LYS A 45 -1.38 -3.54 20.06
N GLU A 46 -0.25 -4.24 19.93
CA GLU A 46 0.56 -4.20 18.72
C GLU A 46 0.12 -5.31 17.75
N PRO A 47 -0.13 -5.00 16.47
CA PRO A 47 -0.59 -5.99 15.51
C PRO A 47 0.57 -6.82 14.94
N CYS A 48 0.26 -8.04 14.50
CA CYS A 48 1.21 -8.85 13.75
C CYS A 48 1.61 -8.15 12.44
N TRP A 49 2.87 -8.26 12.07
CA TRP A 49 3.41 -7.73 10.82
C TRP A 49 2.78 -8.43 9.61
N ILE A 50 2.66 -9.76 9.65
CA ILE A 50 1.97 -10.56 8.66
C ILE A 50 0.81 -11.27 9.39
N PRO A 51 -0.45 -10.80 9.21
CA PRO A 51 -1.52 -11.17 10.13
C PRO A 51 -2.20 -12.51 9.83
N ARG A 52 -1.94 -13.14 8.68
CA ARG A 52 -2.66 -14.33 8.20
C ARG A 52 -1.71 -15.32 7.52
N TYR A 53 -1.98 -16.60 7.67
CA TYR A 53 -1.11 -17.68 7.20
C TYR A 53 -1.02 -17.75 5.65
N GLU A 54 -2.10 -17.36 4.99
CA GLU A 54 -2.25 -17.34 3.54
C GLU A 54 -1.24 -16.41 2.86
N TYR A 55 -0.77 -15.34 3.55
CA TYR A 55 0.33 -14.51 3.05
C TYR A 55 1.65 -15.27 2.99
N TYR A 56 1.96 -16.13 3.97
CA TYR A 56 3.14 -16.99 3.92
C TYR A 56 3.05 -18.02 2.81
N SER A 57 1.85 -18.59 2.60
CA SER A 57 1.58 -19.48 1.47
C SER A 57 1.81 -18.78 0.14
N GLY A 58 1.27 -17.57 -0.02
CA GLY A 58 1.48 -16.76 -1.22
C GLY A 58 2.94 -16.38 -1.44
N LEU A 59 3.68 -16.06 -0.37
CA LEU A 59 5.12 -15.76 -0.47
C LEU A 59 5.91 -16.98 -0.96
N ALA A 60 5.63 -18.17 -0.43
CA ALA A 60 6.24 -19.40 -0.91
C ALA A 60 5.93 -19.64 -2.41
N ASP A 61 4.68 -19.43 -2.82
CA ASP A 61 4.28 -19.56 -4.23
C ASP A 61 4.97 -18.53 -5.14
N TYR A 62 5.09 -17.27 -4.68
CA TYR A 62 5.78 -16.20 -5.41
C TYR A 62 7.27 -16.51 -5.59
N MET A 63 7.93 -17.02 -4.55
CA MET A 63 9.34 -17.41 -4.58
C MET A 63 9.60 -18.73 -5.33
N ASN A 64 8.56 -19.43 -5.79
CA ASN A 64 8.66 -20.75 -6.44
C ASN A 64 9.20 -21.84 -5.50
N LEU A 65 8.85 -21.75 -4.22
CA LEU A 65 9.29 -22.66 -3.17
C LEU A 65 8.14 -23.60 -2.77
N ASN A 66 8.47 -24.77 -2.21
CA ASN A 66 7.47 -25.75 -1.83
C ASN A 66 6.61 -25.24 -0.65
N ARG A 67 5.36 -24.87 -0.94
CA ARG A 67 4.41 -24.30 0.03
C ARG A 67 4.29 -25.12 1.31
N LYS A 68 4.29 -26.46 1.23
CA LYS A 68 4.12 -27.35 2.39
C LYS A 68 5.24 -27.24 3.43
N TRP A 69 6.42 -26.80 3.02
CA TRP A 69 7.58 -26.66 3.90
C TRP A 69 7.92 -25.20 4.18
N PHE A 70 7.87 -24.34 3.15
CA PHE A 70 8.28 -22.94 3.28
C PHE A 70 7.24 -22.05 3.96
N ALA A 71 5.93 -22.27 3.76
CA ALA A 71 4.92 -21.47 4.43
C ALA A 71 4.90 -21.70 5.95
N PRO A 72 4.96 -22.95 6.48
CA PRO A 72 5.14 -23.17 7.91
C PRO A 72 6.44 -22.57 8.45
N LEU A 73 7.55 -22.71 7.72
CA LEU A 73 8.84 -22.13 8.13
C LEU A 73 8.72 -20.61 8.31
N LEU A 74 8.21 -19.90 7.29
CA LEU A 74 8.00 -18.45 7.36
C LEU A 74 7.02 -18.06 8.48
N SER A 75 5.95 -18.85 8.67
CA SER A 75 4.98 -18.60 9.75
C SER A 75 5.58 -18.77 11.14
N VAL A 76 6.45 -19.76 11.35
CA VAL A 76 7.13 -19.96 12.63
C VAL A 76 8.14 -18.84 12.88
N THR A 77 8.87 -18.42 11.85
CA THR A 77 9.87 -17.35 11.97
C THR A 77 9.24 -15.97 12.17
N PHE A 78 8.17 -15.65 11.44
CA PHE A 78 7.62 -14.29 11.36
C PHE A 78 6.19 -14.13 11.91
N GLY A 79 5.49 -15.22 12.25
CA GLY A 79 4.08 -15.20 12.68
C GLY A 79 3.82 -14.39 13.95
N SER A 80 4.79 -14.40 14.86
CA SER A 80 4.73 -13.64 16.11
C SER A 80 5.43 -12.29 16.03
N CYS A 81 5.99 -11.91 14.87
CA CYS A 81 6.62 -10.61 14.69
C CYS A 81 5.55 -9.51 14.68
N LYS A 82 5.62 -8.60 15.64
CA LYS A 82 4.73 -7.44 15.74
C LYS A 82 5.38 -6.19 15.16
N ILE A 83 4.54 -5.23 14.80
CA ILE A 83 5.01 -3.89 14.41
C ILE A 83 4.79 -2.90 15.55
N PRO A 84 5.71 -1.93 15.75
CA PRO A 84 5.70 -1.05 16.92
C PRO A 84 4.72 0.13 16.77
N VAL A 85 3.43 -0.18 16.74
CA VAL A 85 2.32 0.78 16.57
C VAL A 85 1.11 0.36 17.40
N SER A 86 0.26 1.33 17.71
CA SER A 86 -0.98 1.10 18.46
C SER A 86 -2.13 0.68 17.53
N TRP A 87 -2.56 -0.58 17.59
CA TRP A 87 -3.69 -1.08 16.81
C TRP A 87 -5.00 -0.40 17.21
N ASP A 88 -5.74 0.10 16.22
CA ASP A 88 -7.03 0.79 16.36
C ASP A 88 -7.05 1.94 17.38
N ALA A 89 -5.88 2.48 17.73
CA ALA A 89 -5.80 3.61 18.66
C ALA A 89 -6.55 4.82 18.09
N PRO A 90 -7.19 5.65 18.94
CA PRO A 90 -7.89 6.84 18.49
C PRO A 90 -6.98 7.75 17.67
N PHE A 91 -7.51 8.19 16.54
CA PHE A 91 -6.86 9.21 15.72
C PHE A 91 -6.59 10.46 16.55
N ARG A 92 -5.42 11.09 16.38
CA ARG A 92 -5.09 12.35 17.06
C ARG A 92 -5.51 13.52 16.15
N PRO A 93 -6.55 14.29 16.47
CA PRO A 93 -6.87 15.48 15.70
C PRO A 93 -5.75 16.51 15.82
N SER A 94 -5.60 17.35 14.80
CA SER A 94 -4.60 18.40 14.77
C SER A 94 -5.21 19.69 14.24
N SER A 95 -4.79 20.82 14.82
CA SER A 95 -5.12 22.16 14.28
C SER A 95 -4.60 22.33 12.86
N HIS A 96 -3.53 21.62 12.52
CA HIS A 96 -2.99 21.50 11.17
C HIS A 96 -3.36 20.13 10.61
N LYS A 97 -4.23 20.09 9.60
CA LYS A 97 -4.65 18.84 8.92
C LYS A 97 -3.44 18.06 8.41
N TYR A 98 -3.53 16.73 8.40
CA TYR A 98 -2.42 15.87 8.00
C TYR A 98 -2.35 15.65 6.49
N PRO A 99 -1.18 15.79 5.84
CA PRO A 99 -0.99 15.39 4.45
C PRO A 99 -1.24 13.90 4.25
N LEU A 100 -1.71 13.52 3.06
CA LEU A 100 -2.02 12.13 2.68
C LEU A 100 -0.90 11.53 1.83
N ILE A 101 -0.47 10.32 2.17
CA ILE A 101 0.33 9.45 1.32
C ILE A 101 -0.50 8.22 0.95
N VAL A 102 -0.71 7.99 -0.35
CA VAL A 102 -1.21 6.70 -0.83
C VAL A 102 -0.02 5.85 -1.23
N PHE A 103 0.20 4.74 -0.54
CA PHE A 103 1.37 3.87 -0.73
C PHE A 103 1.00 2.60 -1.52
N SER A 104 1.83 2.25 -2.52
CA SER A 104 1.68 1.07 -3.38
C SER A 104 2.84 0.08 -3.19
N HIS A 105 2.51 -1.19 -2.89
CA HIS A 105 3.50 -2.25 -2.66
C HIS A 105 4.22 -2.71 -3.95
N GLY A 106 5.31 -3.48 -3.83
CA GLY A 106 5.97 -4.14 -4.97
C GLY A 106 5.28 -5.42 -5.44
N LEU A 107 5.77 -6.01 -6.52
CA LEU A 107 5.32 -7.34 -6.98
C LEU A 107 5.62 -8.40 -5.90
N GLY A 108 4.68 -9.30 -5.63
CA GLY A 108 4.79 -10.34 -4.60
C GLY A 108 4.67 -9.83 -3.16
N ALA A 109 4.59 -8.52 -2.94
CA ALA A 109 4.35 -7.93 -1.62
C ALA A 109 2.84 -7.69 -1.37
N PHE A 110 2.50 -7.09 -0.24
CA PHE A 110 1.13 -6.80 0.18
C PHE A 110 1.15 -5.62 1.18
N ARG A 111 -0.01 -5.18 1.69
CA ARG A 111 -0.14 -3.88 2.37
C ARG A 111 0.75 -3.69 3.61
N THR A 112 1.14 -4.79 4.27
CA THR A 112 1.90 -4.72 5.53
C THR A 112 3.42 -4.81 5.34
N ALA A 113 3.89 -5.17 4.14
CA ALA A 113 5.32 -5.41 3.87
C ALA A 113 6.20 -4.17 4.04
N TYR A 114 5.64 -2.96 3.93
CA TYR A 114 6.35 -1.68 4.00
C TYR A 114 6.09 -0.91 5.30
N SER A 115 5.75 -1.63 6.39
CA SER A 115 5.37 -1.03 7.66
C SER A 115 6.44 -0.06 8.19
N ALA A 116 7.73 -0.37 8.11
CA ALA A 116 8.78 0.54 8.58
C ALA A 116 8.72 1.94 7.92
N ILE A 117 8.50 1.99 6.61
CA ILE A 117 8.39 3.26 5.86
C ILE A 117 7.09 3.97 6.24
N CYS A 118 5.98 3.23 6.30
CA CYS A 118 4.67 3.82 6.61
C CYS A 118 4.62 4.37 8.04
N ILE A 119 5.25 3.67 9.00
CA ILE A 119 5.40 4.09 10.39
C ILE A 119 6.26 5.34 10.47
N GLU A 120 7.40 5.38 9.78
CA GLU A 120 8.28 6.55 9.77
C GLU A 120 7.54 7.79 9.26
N MET A 121 6.82 7.66 8.14
CA MET A 121 6.04 8.78 7.59
C MET A 121 4.89 9.19 8.53
N ALA A 122 4.16 8.24 9.10
CA ALA A 122 3.09 8.54 10.05
C ALA A 122 3.60 9.25 11.30
N SER A 123 4.76 8.83 11.83
CA SER A 123 5.39 9.46 13.00
C SER A 123 5.81 10.91 12.75
N ARG A 124 5.95 11.31 11.48
CA ARG A 124 6.24 12.67 11.03
C ARG A 124 4.98 13.49 10.71
N GLY A 125 3.79 12.94 10.97
CA GLY A 125 2.52 13.63 10.77
C GLY A 125 1.93 13.43 9.38
N PHE A 126 2.11 12.26 8.77
CA PHE A 126 1.38 11.89 7.54
C PHE A 126 0.27 10.90 7.85
N LEU A 127 -0.86 11.02 7.14
CA LEU A 127 -1.81 9.93 7.01
C LEU A 127 -1.33 9.02 5.87
N VAL A 128 -1.00 7.76 6.15
CA VAL A 128 -0.45 6.84 5.14
C VAL A 128 -1.44 5.70 4.88
N MET A 129 -1.95 5.64 3.66
CA MET A 129 -2.85 4.61 3.17
C MET A 129 -2.06 3.59 2.33
N ALA A 130 -1.61 2.49 2.93
CA ALA A 130 -0.91 1.41 2.23
C ALA A 130 -1.91 0.44 1.58
N LEU A 131 -2.10 0.57 0.27
CA LEU A 131 -3.05 -0.24 -0.49
C LEU A 131 -2.56 -1.68 -0.64
N GLU A 132 -3.51 -2.62 -0.63
CA GLU A 132 -3.35 -3.97 -1.15
C GLU A 132 -4.00 -4.08 -2.52
N HIS A 133 -3.20 -4.40 -3.53
CA HIS A 133 -3.65 -4.44 -4.92
C HIS A 133 -4.29 -5.79 -5.28
N ARG A 134 -5.42 -5.74 -5.99
CA ARG A 134 -6.21 -6.94 -6.37
C ARG A 134 -5.98 -7.34 -7.83
N ASP A 135 -4.87 -6.90 -8.39
CA ASP A 135 -4.43 -7.13 -9.76
C ASP A 135 -3.69 -8.47 -9.92
N ARG A 136 -3.71 -9.33 -8.88
CA ARG A 136 -2.92 -10.57 -8.77
C ARG A 136 -1.40 -10.33 -8.78
N SER A 137 -0.94 -9.11 -8.47
CA SER A 137 0.48 -8.82 -8.22
C SER A 137 0.90 -9.11 -6.79
N ALA A 138 -0.03 -9.05 -5.82
CA ALA A 138 0.23 -9.43 -4.44
C ALA A 138 0.49 -10.93 -4.32
N SER A 139 1.33 -11.36 -3.38
CA SER A 139 1.55 -12.80 -3.10
C SER A 139 0.25 -13.50 -2.73
N ALA A 140 -0.52 -12.85 -1.86
CA ALA A 140 -1.90 -13.16 -1.52
C ALA A 140 -2.62 -11.86 -1.19
N THR A 141 -3.94 -11.84 -1.40
CA THR A 141 -4.88 -10.83 -0.89
C THR A 141 -6.26 -11.48 -0.79
N TYR A 142 -7.21 -10.82 -0.16
CA TYR A 142 -8.59 -11.29 -0.13
C TYR A 142 -9.58 -10.14 -0.26
N PHE A 143 -10.83 -10.50 -0.53
CA PHE A 143 -11.98 -9.63 -0.44
C PHE A 143 -13.16 -10.39 0.15
N CYS A 144 -14.08 -9.67 0.77
CA CYS A 144 -15.28 -10.23 1.35
C CYS A 144 -16.44 -10.14 0.34
N LYS A 145 -17.16 -11.24 0.13
CA LYS A 145 -18.40 -11.28 -0.67
C LYS A 145 -19.58 -11.67 0.21
N LEU A 146 -20.78 -11.22 -0.17
CA LEU A 146 -22.02 -11.71 0.43
C LEU A 146 -22.20 -13.19 0.09
N ASP A 147 -22.68 -13.98 1.05
CA ASP A 147 -23.07 -15.37 0.79
C ASP A 147 -24.29 -15.39 -0.14
N PRO A 148 -24.18 -15.94 -1.37
CA PRO A 148 -25.31 -16.00 -2.29
C PRO A 148 -26.43 -16.93 -1.82
N GLU A 149 -26.19 -17.84 -0.87
CA GLU A 149 -27.21 -18.77 -0.37
C GLU A 149 -27.99 -18.24 0.84
N ALA A 150 -27.63 -17.07 1.37
CA ALA A 150 -28.31 -16.47 2.52
C ALA A 150 -28.43 -14.93 2.42
N PRO A 151 -29.25 -14.42 1.48
CA PRO A 151 -29.41 -12.97 1.25
C PRO A 151 -30.06 -12.21 2.42
N ASP A 152 -30.71 -12.91 3.36
CA ASP A 152 -31.41 -12.34 4.51
C ASP A 152 -30.61 -12.42 5.84
N LEU A 153 -29.38 -12.95 5.82
CA LEU A 153 -28.54 -13.04 7.02
C LEU A 153 -27.67 -11.79 7.18
N HIS A 154 -27.56 -11.33 8.44
CA HIS A 154 -26.85 -10.12 8.87
C HIS A 154 -25.40 -10.03 8.35
N GLU A 155 -24.83 -8.82 8.33
CA GLU A 155 -23.45 -8.47 7.89
C GLU A 155 -22.34 -9.38 8.46
N ASP A 156 -22.61 -10.13 9.53
CA ASP A 156 -21.69 -11.02 10.25
C ASP A 156 -21.29 -12.32 9.52
N GLN A 157 -21.80 -12.60 8.31
CA GLN A 157 -21.46 -13.82 7.55
C GLN A 157 -20.91 -13.53 6.15
N MET A 158 -19.97 -12.60 6.03
CA MET A 158 -19.24 -12.41 4.78
C MET A 158 -18.22 -13.54 4.53
N GLN A 159 -18.22 -14.10 3.32
CA GLN A 159 -17.22 -15.09 2.92
C GLN A 159 -15.96 -14.40 2.39
N GLU A 160 -14.80 -14.73 2.97
CA GLU A 160 -13.49 -14.32 2.43
C GLU A 160 -13.14 -15.13 1.19
N GLU A 161 -12.79 -14.46 0.09
CA GLU A 161 -12.24 -15.09 -1.11
C GLU A 161 -10.80 -14.65 -1.34
N TRP A 162 -9.88 -15.61 -1.30
CA TRP A 162 -8.45 -15.37 -1.46
C TRP A 162 -8.01 -15.37 -2.93
N LEU A 163 -7.23 -14.36 -3.28
CA LEU A 163 -6.60 -14.17 -4.58
C LEU A 163 -5.08 -14.32 -4.42
N THR A 164 -4.51 -15.30 -5.08
CA THR A 164 -3.06 -15.54 -5.07
C THR A 164 -2.35 -14.86 -6.24
N TYR A 165 -1.03 -14.69 -6.10
CA TYR A 165 -0.15 -14.19 -7.15
C TYR A 165 -0.31 -14.96 -8.46
N ARG A 166 -0.47 -14.22 -9.56
CA ARG A 166 -0.49 -14.80 -10.90
C ARG A 166 0.84 -14.53 -11.60
N ARG A 167 1.59 -15.60 -11.85
CA ARG A 167 2.77 -15.59 -12.73
C ARG A 167 2.36 -15.25 -14.15
N VAL A 168 3.26 -14.62 -14.89
CA VAL A 168 3.10 -14.43 -16.34
C VAL A 168 3.00 -15.83 -16.97
N PRO A 169 1.92 -16.14 -17.70
CA PRO A 169 1.80 -17.41 -18.42
C PRO A 169 2.94 -17.58 -19.43
N ARG A 170 3.40 -18.82 -19.66
CA ARG A 170 4.56 -19.11 -20.53
C ARG A 170 4.33 -18.68 -21.99
N ASP A 171 3.07 -18.66 -22.41
CA ASP A 171 2.59 -18.27 -23.73
C ASP A 171 2.38 -16.76 -23.89
N GLN A 172 2.57 -15.96 -22.83
CA GLN A 172 2.32 -14.52 -22.83
C GLN A 172 3.61 -13.71 -22.66
N LYS A 173 3.71 -12.61 -23.40
CA LYS A 173 4.78 -11.62 -23.18
C LYS A 173 4.53 -10.86 -21.88
N GLU A 174 5.61 -10.52 -21.18
CA GLU A 174 5.51 -9.88 -19.86
C GLU A 174 4.85 -8.49 -19.92
N PHE A 175 5.22 -7.65 -20.89
CA PHE A 175 4.66 -6.29 -20.98
C PHE A 175 3.13 -6.24 -21.10
N PRO A 176 2.48 -6.91 -22.08
CA PRO A 176 1.01 -6.89 -22.19
C PRO A 176 0.29 -7.57 -21.01
N PHE A 177 0.99 -8.35 -20.19
CA PHE A 177 0.47 -8.88 -18.93
C PHE A 177 0.59 -7.87 -17.77
N ARG A 178 1.74 -7.21 -17.64
CA ARG A 178 2.05 -6.29 -16.53
C ARG A 178 1.47 -4.89 -16.70
N ASN A 179 1.31 -4.40 -17.92
CA ASN A 179 0.77 -3.07 -18.17
C ASN A 179 -0.71 -2.94 -17.71
N PRO A 180 -1.63 -3.88 -18.01
CA PRO A 180 -2.98 -3.84 -17.45
C PRO A 180 -3.01 -3.88 -15.91
N GLN A 181 -2.14 -4.67 -15.29
CA GLN A 181 -1.95 -4.68 -13.83
C GLN A 181 -1.56 -3.28 -13.33
N LEU A 182 -0.58 -2.62 -13.97
CA LEU A 182 -0.17 -1.26 -13.64
C LEU A 182 -1.34 -0.26 -13.70
N HIS A 183 -2.18 -0.33 -14.74
CA HIS A 183 -3.35 0.54 -14.86
C HIS A 183 -4.39 0.28 -13.77
N GLN A 184 -4.63 -0.99 -13.42
CA GLN A 184 -5.50 -1.34 -12.30
C GLN A 184 -4.97 -0.75 -11.00
N ARG A 185 -3.68 -0.95 -10.69
CA ARG A 185 -3.03 -0.42 -9.48
C ARG A 185 -3.13 1.09 -9.37
N ALA A 186 -2.88 1.81 -10.47
CA ALA A 186 -2.98 3.27 -10.49
C ALA A 186 -4.44 3.75 -10.33
N ASN A 187 -5.41 3.00 -10.86
CA ASN A 187 -6.83 3.26 -10.63
C ASN A 187 -7.25 2.96 -9.18
N GLU A 188 -6.66 1.96 -8.53
CA GLU A 188 -6.84 1.70 -7.09
C GLU A 188 -6.27 2.85 -6.25
N CYS A 189 -5.08 3.37 -6.58
CA CYS A 189 -4.54 4.58 -5.92
C CYS A 189 -5.48 5.79 -6.06
N LYS A 190 -6.00 6.03 -7.28
CA LYS A 190 -6.99 7.08 -7.53
C LYS A 190 -8.24 6.89 -6.67
N ARG A 191 -8.79 5.68 -6.60
CA ARG A 191 -9.97 5.40 -5.78
C ARG A 191 -9.68 5.53 -4.29
N GLY A 192 -8.47 5.18 -3.84
CA GLY A 192 -8.03 5.40 -2.47
C GLY A 192 -8.02 6.88 -2.09
N TYR A 193 -7.46 7.74 -2.95
CA TYR A 193 -7.57 9.20 -2.76
C TYR A 193 -9.03 9.66 -2.66
N ARG A 194 -9.91 9.19 -3.56
CA ARG A 194 -11.34 9.57 -3.57
C ARG A 194 -12.10 9.05 -2.35
N LEU A 195 -11.71 7.90 -1.81
CA LEU A 195 -12.27 7.37 -0.56
C LEU A 195 -11.91 8.29 0.61
N ILE A 196 -10.63 8.62 0.79
CA ILE A 196 -10.20 9.54 1.85
C ILE A 196 -10.83 10.93 1.65
N GLN A 197 -10.98 11.40 0.41
CA GLN A 197 -11.70 12.64 0.11
C GLN A 197 -13.15 12.58 0.61
N SER A 198 -13.84 11.48 0.37
CA SER A 198 -15.23 11.30 0.80
C SER A 198 -15.35 11.27 2.33
N ILE A 199 -14.48 10.52 3.01
CA ILE A 199 -14.45 10.44 4.47
C ILE A 199 -14.14 11.82 5.07
N ASN A 200 -13.12 12.52 4.53
CA ASN A 200 -12.73 13.86 4.98
C ASN A 200 -13.87 14.89 4.82
N SER A 201 -14.76 14.71 3.85
CA SER A 201 -15.97 15.53 3.67
C SER A 201 -17.14 15.16 4.58
N GLY A 202 -16.99 14.14 5.44
CA GLY A 202 -17.99 13.68 6.39
C GLY A 202 -18.90 12.56 5.87
N LYS A 203 -18.58 11.94 4.73
CA LYS A 203 -19.32 10.76 4.27
C LYS A 203 -19.01 9.57 5.19
N VAL A 204 -20.05 8.95 5.73
CA VAL A 204 -19.93 7.70 6.48
C VAL A 204 -19.55 6.56 5.53
N VAL A 205 -18.51 5.82 5.91
CA VAL A 205 -18.00 4.67 5.17
C VAL A 205 -17.94 3.49 6.13
N ALA A 206 -18.62 2.41 5.79
CA ALA A 206 -18.54 1.17 6.54
C ALA A 206 -17.22 0.44 6.24
N ASN A 207 -16.52 0.00 7.30
CA ASN A 207 -15.39 -0.90 7.21
C ASN A 207 -15.88 -2.34 7.34
N LEU A 208 -15.71 -3.16 6.28
CA LEU A 208 -16.14 -4.56 6.27
C LEU A 208 -15.36 -5.46 7.24
N LEU A 209 -14.28 -4.96 7.84
CA LEU A 209 -13.47 -5.69 8.81
C LEU A 209 -13.88 -5.43 10.27
N HIS A 210 -14.86 -4.54 10.50
CA HIS A 210 -15.39 -4.21 11.84
C HIS A 210 -14.28 -3.93 12.89
N THR A 211 -13.27 -3.16 12.50
CA THR A 211 -12.21 -2.72 13.43
C THR A 211 -12.75 -1.67 14.41
N ASP A 212 -12.07 -1.52 15.56
CA ASP A 212 -12.49 -0.55 16.60
C ASP A 212 -12.19 0.91 16.21
N PHE A 213 -11.52 1.12 15.06
CA PHE A 213 -11.18 2.45 14.57
C PHE A 213 -12.36 3.14 13.87
N ASP A 214 -12.78 4.28 14.42
CA ASP A 214 -13.79 5.12 13.78
C ASP A 214 -13.20 5.93 12.60
N LEU A 215 -13.52 5.53 11.36
CA LEU A 215 -13.15 6.26 10.14
C LEU A 215 -13.68 7.69 10.10
N SER A 216 -14.80 7.98 10.78
CA SER A 216 -15.39 9.32 10.81
C SER A 216 -14.48 10.35 11.51
N SER A 217 -13.55 9.88 12.36
CA SER A 217 -12.52 10.72 13.00
C SER A 217 -11.59 11.42 12.00
N LEU A 218 -11.50 10.91 10.76
CA LEU A 218 -10.72 11.54 9.68
C LEU A 218 -11.42 12.76 9.06
N LYS A 219 -12.72 12.98 9.35
CA LYS A 219 -13.47 14.14 8.88
C LYS A 219 -12.75 15.43 9.22
N ASP A 220 -12.61 16.32 8.24
CA ASP A 220 -11.95 17.61 8.35
C ASP A 220 -10.48 17.61 8.83
N ASN A 221 -9.84 16.43 8.96
CA ASN A 221 -8.50 16.28 9.51
C ASN A 221 -7.42 15.96 8.47
N VAL A 222 -7.79 15.80 7.18
CA VAL A 222 -6.84 15.46 6.10
C VAL A 222 -6.64 16.65 5.16
N ASP A 223 -5.38 17.04 4.96
CA ASP A 223 -4.95 18.06 3.99
C ASP A 223 -4.81 17.43 2.60
N LEU A 224 -5.93 17.33 1.88
CA LEU A 224 -5.97 16.79 0.52
C LEU A 224 -5.26 17.67 -0.51
N THR A 225 -4.91 18.92 -0.16
CA THR A 225 -4.08 19.77 -1.03
C THR A 225 -2.62 19.33 -1.02
N LYS A 226 -2.23 18.51 -0.05
CA LYS A 226 -0.88 17.92 0.10
C LYS A 226 -0.92 16.39 -0.02
N ALA A 227 -1.67 15.88 -0.99
CA ALA A 227 -1.72 14.45 -1.28
C ALA A 227 -0.56 14.02 -2.18
N VAL A 228 0.13 12.94 -1.78
CA VAL A 228 1.29 12.35 -2.47
C VAL A 228 1.01 10.88 -2.75
N VAL A 229 1.56 10.35 -3.83
CA VAL A 229 1.56 8.91 -4.09
C VAL A 229 2.98 8.36 -4.00
N MET A 230 3.14 7.24 -3.30
CA MET A 230 4.44 6.63 -3.05
C MET A 230 4.38 5.14 -3.38
N GLY A 231 5.49 4.54 -3.79
CA GLY A 231 5.52 3.08 -3.91
C GLY A 231 6.88 2.52 -4.26
N HIS A 232 7.02 1.21 -4.07
CA HIS A 232 8.27 0.49 -4.28
C HIS A 232 8.22 -0.49 -5.44
N SER A 233 9.29 -0.57 -6.24
CA SER A 233 9.42 -1.49 -7.38
C SER A 233 8.23 -1.33 -8.34
N PHE A 234 7.34 -2.32 -8.47
CA PHE A 234 6.10 -2.20 -9.25
C PHE A 234 5.18 -1.07 -8.72
N GLY A 235 5.20 -0.84 -7.41
CA GLY A 235 4.57 0.31 -6.75
C GLY A 235 5.18 1.65 -7.13
N GLY A 236 6.47 1.71 -7.47
CA GLY A 236 7.11 2.93 -7.96
C GLY A 236 6.58 3.34 -9.33
N ALA A 237 6.47 2.38 -10.26
CA ALA A 237 5.80 2.63 -11.55
C ALA A 237 4.32 2.99 -11.35
N THR A 238 3.66 2.39 -10.36
CA THR A 238 2.26 2.69 -10.01
C THR A 238 2.12 4.13 -9.52
N ALA A 239 3.02 4.59 -8.66
CA ALA A 239 3.03 5.96 -8.17
C ALA A 239 3.16 6.96 -9.33
N VAL A 240 4.07 6.71 -10.27
CA VAL A 240 4.22 7.52 -11.48
C VAL A 240 2.93 7.55 -12.31
N LEU A 241 2.31 6.41 -12.59
CA LEU A 241 1.09 6.37 -13.40
C LEU A 241 -0.13 6.96 -12.67
N ALA A 242 -0.22 6.76 -11.34
CA ALA A 242 -1.27 7.34 -10.52
C ALA A 242 -1.20 8.87 -10.49
N LEU A 243 0.01 9.44 -10.47
CA LEU A 243 0.24 10.89 -10.56
C LEU A 243 -0.34 11.49 -11.85
N VAL A 244 -0.31 10.73 -12.95
CA VAL A 244 -0.92 11.12 -14.24
C VAL A 244 -2.45 10.96 -14.21
N LYS A 245 -2.95 9.87 -13.60
CA LYS A 245 -4.39 9.52 -13.62
C LYS A 245 -5.24 10.32 -12.62
N GLU A 246 -4.64 10.88 -11.59
CA GLU A 246 -5.32 11.68 -10.57
C GLU A 246 -4.61 13.03 -10.38
N ALA A 247 -5.29 14.09 -10.85
CA ALA A 247 -4.77 15.45 -10.86
C ALA A 247 -4.57 16.04 -9.46
N GLN A 248 -5.14 15.44 -8.42
CA GLN A 248 -5.00 15.94 -7.06
C GLN A 248 -3.69 15.53 -6.37
N PHE A 249 -3.02 14.45 -6.81
CA PHE A 249 -1.68 14.12 -6.29
C PHE A 249 -0.68 15.19 -6.72
N LYS A 250 0.16 15.67 -5.78
CA LYS A 250 1.10 16.78 -6.02
C LYS A 250 2.45 16.32 -6.56
N CYS A 251 2.94 15.19 -6.07
CA CYS A 251 4.16 14.56 -6.55
C CYS A 251 4.09 13.04 -6.36
N ALA A 252 5.06 12.32 -6.93
CA ALA A 252 5.27 10.91 -6.68
C ALA A 252 6.65 10.64 -6.06
N VAL A 253 6.71 9.67 -5.16
CA VAL A 253 7.97 9.11 -4.64
C VAL A 253 8.07 7.65 -5.06
N ALA A 254 9.07 7.36 -5.87
CA ALA A 254 9.27 6.07 -6.53
C ALA A 254 10.52 5.40 -5.95
N LEU A 255 10.31 4.45 -5.05
CA LEU A 255 11.38 3.68 -4.41
C LEU A 255 11.79 2.52 -5.31
N ASP A 256 13.00 2.60 -5.84
CA ASP A 256 13.64 1.57 -6.66
C ASP A 256 12.73 1.04 -7.77
N ALA A 257 12.18 1.98 -8.54
CA ALA A 257 11.04 1.69 -9.40
C ALA A 257 11.36 0.72 -10.54
N TRP A 258 10.51 -0.27 -10.71
CA TRP A 258 10.53 -1.17 -11.85
C TRP A 258 9.75 -0.52 -13.00
N MET A 259 10.45 0.24 -13.85
CA MET A 259 9.82 1.08 -14.88
C MET A 259 9.32 0.30 -16.11
N PHE A 260 9.54 -1.02 -16.17
CA PHE A 260 9.17 -1.87 -17.31
C PHE A 260 7.66 -1.86 -17.64
N PRO A 261 6.72 -1.95 -16.67
CA PRO A 261 5.29 -2.03 -16.99
C PRO A 261 4.68 -0.73 -17.51
N LEU A 262 5.42 0.39 -17.45
CA LEU A 262 4.95 1.70 -17.90
C LEU A 262 5.15 1.86 -19.40
N GLU A 263 4.08 2.20 -20.10
CA GLU A 263 4.06 2.43 -21.54
C GLU A 263 4.71 3.75 -21.97
N ASN A 264 5.27 3.76 -23.19
CA ASN A 264 5.97 4.93 -23.72
C ASN A 264 5.10 6.19 -23.83
N SER A 265 3.80 6.04 -24.07
CA SER A 265 2.84 7.14 -24.16
C SER A 265 2.55 7.82 -22.82
N ALA A 266 2.95 7.22 -21.68
CA ALA A 266 2.73 7.80 -20.36
C ALA A 266 3.81 8.81 -19.97
N TYR A 267 5.07 8.63 -20.39
CA TYR A 267 6.19 9.50 -19.96
C TYR A 267 5.96 11.00 -20.23
N PRO A 268 5.53 11.43 -21.44
CA PRO A 268 5.29 12.85 -21.71
C PRO A 268 4.17 13.47 -20.87
N LYS A 269 3.31 12.63 -20.26
CA LYS A 269 2.18 13.07 -19.43
C LYS A 269 2.56 13.27 -17.97
N VAL A 270 3.77 12.86 -17.57
CA VAL A 270 4.28 13.06 -16.21
C VAL A 270 4.82 14.49 -16.09
N THR A 271 3.93 15.44 -15.82
CA THR A 271 4.27 16.87 -15.72
C THR A 271 4.57 17.33 -14.30
N LYS A 272 4.21 16.53 -13.29
CA LYS A 272 4.42 16.83 -11.87
C LYS A 272 5.72 16.19 -11.35
N PRO A 273 6.28 16.70 -10.24
CA PRO A 273 7.54 16.22 -9.72
C PRO A 273 7.52 14.73 -9.33
N VAL A 274 8.59 14.02 -9.68
CA VAL A 274 8.84 12.65 -9.23
C VAL A 274 10.22 12.55 -8.58
N LEU A 275 10.26 12.01 -7.37
CA LEU A 275 11.50 11.65 -6.68
C LEU A 275 11.75 10.14 -6.84
N PHE A 276 12.79 9.77 -7.56
CA PHE A 276 13.29 8.40 -7.64
C PHE A 276 14.39 8.19 -6.60
N ILE A 277 14.25 7.17 -5.76
CA ILE A 277 15.26 6.74 -4.79
C ILE A 277 15.62 5.30 -5.10
N ASN A 278 16.80 5.08 -5.64
CA ASN A 278 17.24 3.79 -6.18
C ASN A 278 18.28 3.13 -5.27
N THR A 279 18.32 1.81 -5.31
CA THR A 279 19.46 1.04 -4.79
C THR A 279 20.48 0.83 -5.91
N GLU A 280 21.76 0.67 -5.55
CA GLU A 280 22.84 0.46 -6.52
C GLU A 280 22.62 -0.80 -7.38
N SER A 281 22.21 -1.90 -6.77
CA SER A 281 22.27 -3.24 -7.38
C SER A 281 20.99 -3.66 -8.13
N PHE A 282 19.86 -2.98 -7.93
CA PHE A 282 18.60 -3.35 -8.59
C PHE A 282 18.43 -2.71 -9.98
N GLN A 283 18.98 -1.51 -10.18
CA GLN A 283 18.66 -0.72 -11.37
C GLN A 283 19.37 -1.22 -12.64
N THR A 284 18.68 -1.09 -13.77
CA THR A 284 19.23 -1.35 -15.11
C THR A 284 19.37 -0.06 -15.90
N ALA A 285 20.28 -0.03 -16.88
CA ALA A 285 20.45 1.11 -17.77
C ALA A 285 19.14 1.49 -18.49
N GLU A 286 18.32 0.50 -18.84
CA GLU A 286 17.00 0.73 -19.46
C GLU A 286 16.02 1.40 -18.50
N SER A 287 15.91 0.92 -17.26
CA SER A 287 15.05 1.52 -16.23
C SER A 287 15.48 2.95 -15.92
N VAL A 288 16.78 3.21 -15.78
CA VAL A 288 17.32 4.54 -15.54
C VAL A 288 17.07 5.46 -16.74
N ALA A 289 17.21 4.97 -17.98
CA ALA A 289 16.88 5.74 -19.18
C ALA A 289 15.40 6.14 -19.20
N LYS A 290 14.49 5.23 -18.79
CA LYS A 290 13.06 5.51 -18.63
C LYS A 290 12.79 6.56 -17.54
N MET A 291 13.50 6.52 -16.40
CA MET A 291 13.41 7.56 -15.36
C MET A 291 13.89 8.93 -15.87
N LYS A 292 15.00 8.96 -16.62
CA LYS A 292 15.54 10.20 -17.21
C LYS A 292 14.56 10.87 -18.18
N LYS A 293 13.71 10.10 -18.89
CA LYS A 293 12.64 10.66 -19.73
C LYS A 293 11.64 11.50 -18.92
N ILE A 294 11.34 11.10 -17.68
CA ILE A 294 10.46 11.86 -16.77
C ILE A 294 11.19 13.07 -16.21
N ASN A 295 12.49 12.94 -15.93
CA ASN A 295 13.28 14.07 -15.45
C ASN A 295 13.38 15.21 -16.48
N ALA A 296 13.27 14.88 -17.77
CA ALA A 296 13.24 15.87 -18.84
C ALA A 296 11.90 16.64 -18.93
N THR A 297 10.80 16.12 -18.37
CA THR A 297 9.48 16.76 -18.42
C THR A 297 9.18 17.65 -17.21
N SER A 298 9.94 17.52 -16.12
CA SER A 298 9.79 18.32 -14.90
C SER A 298 11.15 18.59 -14.26
N SER A 299 11.55 19.87 -14.18
CA SER A 299 12.83 20.31 -13.59
C SER A 299 12.96 20.04 -12.09
N GLU A 300 11.82 19.83 -11.41
CA GLU A 300 11.74 19.48 -9.99
C GLU A 300 11.90 17.98 -9.73
N SER A 301 11.82 17.14 -10.77
CA SER A 301 12.08 15.72 -10.62
C SER A 301 13.55 15.47 -10.27
N LYS A 302 13.80 14.42 -9.49
CA LYS A 302 15.14 14.04 -9.03
C LYS A 302 15.30 12.53 -9.07
N ILE A 303 16.52 12.10 -9.37
CA ILE A 303 16.94 10.70 -9.28
C ILE A 303 18.11 10.65 -8.31
N ILE A 304 17.96 9.90 -7.22
CA ILE A 304 18.97 9.66 -6.21
C ILE A 304 19.26 8.16 -6.20
N THR A 305 20.53 7.78 -6.25
CA THR A 305 20.95 6.39 -6.07
C THR A 305 21.74 6.31 -4.77
N ILE A 306 21.34 5.39 -3.90
CA ILE A 306 22.05 5.06 -2.67
C ILE A 306 23.09 3.99 -3.03
N LEU A 307 24.36 4.35 -2.84
CA LEU A 307 25.54 3.48 -2.98
C LEU A 307 25.79 2.75 -1.66
#